data_AF-A0A9P5NHG6-F1
#
_entry.id   AF-A0A9P5NHG6-F1
#
_cell.length_a   1.000
_cell.length_b   1.000
_cell.length_c   1.000
_cell.angle_alpha   90.00
_cell.angle_beta   90.00
_cell.angle_gamma   90.00
#
_symmetry.space_group_name_H-M   'P 1'
#
loop_
_entity.id
_entity.type
_entity.pdbx_description
1 polymer ?
#
loop_
_entity_poly.entity_id
_entity_poly.type
_entity_poly.pdbx_seq_one_letter_code
_entity_poly.pdbx_strand_id
1 'polypeptide(L)'
;MPRTLVWRKRFIRLGNRLASLFKKGPLKYFPFDSLPNELRLHCFSFLTLEALIASKAVCAEWRILVPLTDMYPPRRHLYNLYSMVIDNPKPDREAQLYYGRWFEPSFNREEYINSLLKQHCALPEEFCIWVLEWPARLIVNNIWPGLTLKHCLLDGPSTGGSSRKCGVNWLSLKPPQLCALLANDRVSCDPKYAPSLLVWRMRWVWLNSFRPPHELGEEEFFEFDCDTWLVFDEESKYFGKVLECPNLYSADVGKIPREFQYRAKEEFPDWIQYLEQRWHGIAPCGRQTSGNIIPRFTFNRDIRKIKFEVGSIHQDCIPAEPWTKNQLEIT
;
A
#
# COMPACT_ATOMS: atom_id res chain seq x y z
N MET A 1 27.10 13.43 -6.21
CA MET A 1 26.60 14.08 -4.98
C MET A 1 25.63 13.14 -4.28
N PRO A 2 25.82 12.84 -2.97
CA PRO A 2 24.96 11.88 -2.28
C PRO A 2 23.59 12.53 -2.02
N ARG A 3 22.53 11.93 -2.58
CA ARG A 3 21.15 12.45 -2.60
C ARG A 3 20.48 12.48 -1.22
N THR A 4 21.11 11.94 -0.19
CA THR A 4 20.73 12.08 1.23
C THR A 4 20.76 13.54 1.71
N LEU A 5 21.57 14.41 1.08
CA LEU A 5 21.63 15.84 1.41
C LEU A 5 20.39 16.65 0.98
N VAL A 6 19.67 16.21 -0.06
CA VAL A 6 18.51 16.96 -0.58
C VAL A 6 17.30 16.84 0.34
N TRP A 7 17.12 15.65 0.94
CA TRP A 7 16.05 15.39 1.92
C TRP A 7 16.27 16.14 3.24
N ARG A 8 17.51 16.16 3.75
CA ARG A 8 17.88 16.97 4.94
C ARG A 8 17.59 18.46 4.74
N LYS A 9 17.96 19.03 3.58
CA LYS A 9 17.75 20.46 3.29
C LYS A 9 16.27 20.86 3.20
N ARG A 10 15.36 19.96 2.78
CA ARG A 10 13.92 20.25 2.72
C ARG A 10 13.23 20.13 4.08
N PHE A 11 13.63 19.17 4.91
CA PHE A 11 13.11 19.05 6.28
C PHE A 11 13.51 20.25 7.16
N ILE A 12 14.75 20.73 7.04
CA ILE A 12 15.20 21.95 7.73
C ILE A 12 14.34 23.17 7.35
N ARG A 13 13.91 23.28 6.08
CA ARG A 13 13.00 24.38 5.66
C ARG A 13 11.59 24.26 6.27
N LEU A 14 11.09 23.05 6.51
CA LEU A 14 9.79 22.84 7.15
C LEU A 14 9.86 23.23 8.63
N GLY A 15 10.93 22.83 9.33
CA GLY A 15 11.21 23.29 10.70
C GLY A 15 11.31 24.81 10.81
N ASN A 16 11.99 25.46 9.87
CA ASN A 16 12.10 26.93 9.84
C ASN A 16 10.77 27.64 9.55
N ARG A 17 9.84 27.00 8.79
CA ARG A 17 8.49 27.54 8.57
C ARG A 17 7.63 27.45 9.83
N LEU A 18 7.69 26.34 10.55
CA LEU A 18 7.01 26.21 11.84
C LEU A 18 7.56 27.22 12.85
N ALA A 19 8.87 27.41 12.92
CA ALA A 19 9.50 28.44 13.75
C ALA A 19 9.04 29.88 13.42
N SER A 20 8.67 30.16 12.16
CA SER A 20 8.20 31.48 11.75
C SER A 20 6.77 31.82 12.22
N LEU A 21 5.95 30.82 12.54
CA LEU A 21 4.61 30.99 13.08
C LEU A 21 4.60 31.39 14.57
N PHE A 22 5.72 31.21 15.28
CA PHE A 22 5.89 31.57 16.70
C PHE A 22 6.45 32.98 16.94
N LYS A 23 6.42 33.88 15.93
CA LYS A 23 6.96 35.25 15.99
C LYS A 23 6.08 36.28 16.74
N LYS A 24 5.55 35.96 17.93
CA LYS A 24 4.92 36.96 18.81
C LYS A 24 5.47 36.82 20.24
N GLY A 25 6.42 37.70 20.58
CA GLY A 25 7.03 37.84 21.91
C GLY A 25 8.21 36.90 22.17
N PRO A 26 9.10 37.24 23.13
CA PRO A 26 10.11 36.31 23.63
C PRO A 26 9.39 35.24 24.46
N LEU A 27 8.88 34.20 23.78
CA LEU A 27 8.50 32.98 24.45
C LEU A 27 9.75 32.49 25.18
N LYS A 28 9.70 32.46 26.52
CA LYS A 28 10.68 31.74 27.32
C LYS A 28 10.69 30.32 26.75
N TYR A 29 11.78 29.94 26.10
CA TYR A 29 11.94 28.62 25.53
C TYR A 29 11.69 27.61 26.65
N PHE A 30 10.68 26.77 26.49
CA PHE A 30 10.53 25.60 27.34
C PHE A 30 11.74 24.71 27.04
N PRO A 31 12.66 24.51 27.99
CA PRO A 31 13.87 23.76 27.72
C PRO A 31 13.52 22.27 27.76
N PHE A 32 12.99 21.74 26.66
CA PHE A 32 12.60 20.34 26.55
C PHE A 32 13.77 19.40 26.93
N ASP A 33 15.01 19.79 26.59
CA ASP A 33 16.23 19.07 26.91
C ASP A 33 16.61 19.11 28.41
N SER A 34 15.92 19.91 29.22
CA SER A 34 16.08 19.91 30.69
C SER A 34 15.15 18.94 31.40
N LEU A 35 14.14 18.39 30.71
CA LEU A 35 13.24 17.41 31.29
C LEU A 35 13.98 16.10 31.60
N PRO A 36 13.60 15.35 32.64
CA PRO A 36 14.00 13.95 32.79
C PRO A 36 13.62 13.12 31.56
N ASN A 37 14.40 12.08 31.25
CA ASN A 37 14.19 11.24 30.06
C ASN A 37 12.80 10.60 30.04
N GLU A 38 12.27 10.23 31.19
CA GLU A 38 10.94 9.63 31.36
C GLU A 38 9.84 10.57 30.83
N LEU A 39 9.94 11.86 31.13
CA LEU A 39 8.98 12.86 30.62
C LEU A 39 9.15 13.10 29.13
N ARG A 40 10.38 13.09 28.61
CA ARG A 40 10.62 13.24 27.17
C ARG A 40 10.06 12.07 26.38
N LEU A 41 10.30 10.84 26.87
CA LEU A 41 9.72 9.61 26.31
C LEU A 41 8.19 9.67 26.38
N HIS A 42 7.61 10.07 27.51
CA HIS A 42 6.17 10.24 27.61
C HIS A 42 5.62 11.30 26.63
N CYS A 43 6.33 12.39 26.37
CA CYS A 43 5.93 13.34 25.33
C CYS A 43 5.99 12.70 23.93
N PHE A 44 7.02 11.90 23.64
CA PHE A 44 7.16 11.22 22.36
C PHE A 44 6.06 10.17 22.12
N SER A 45 5.51 9.51 23.15
CA SER A 45 4.45 8.51 22.96
C SER A 45 3.16 9.08 22.38
N PHE A 46 2.90 10.39 22.56
CA PHE A 46 1.73 11.07 21.98
C PHE A 46 1.97 11.67 20.59
N LEU A 47 3.20 11.62 20.08
CA LEU A 47 3.49 12.15 18.76
C LEU A 47 2.94 11.24 17.66
N THR A 48 2.44 11.87 16.60
CA THR A 48 2.14 11.18 15.33
C THR A 48 3.43 10.63 14.71
N LEU A 49 3.32 9.67 13.79
CA LEU A 49 4.44 9.13 13.07
C LEU A 49 5.25 10.23 12.35
N GLU A 50 4.59 11.18 11.69
CA GLU A 50 5.28 12.29 11.02
C GLU A 50 6.12 13.12 12.00
N ALA A 51 5.58 13.38 13.20
CA ALA A 51 6.29 14.10 14.25
C ALA A 51 7.43 13.25 14.83
N LEU A 52 7.26 11.94 15.05
CA LEU A 52 8.32 11.02 15.48
C LEU A 52 9.48 10.97 14.47
N ILE A 53 9.16 10.91 13.18
CA ILE A 53 10.13 10.95 12.09
C ILE A 53 10.91 12.28 12.11
N ALA A 54 10.20 13.40 12.25
CA ALA A 54 10.80 14.72 12.34
C ALA A 54 11.71 14.85 13.58
N SER A 55 11.28 14.34 14.72
CA SER A 55 12.02 14.33 15.99
C SER A 55 13.39 13.65 15.86
N LYS A 56 13.51 12.57 15.07
CA LYS A 56 14.78 11.89 14.76
C LYS A 56 15.83 12.80 14.08
N ALA A 57 15.37 13.87 13.42
CA ALA A 57 16.20 14.82 12.70
C ALA A 57 16.63 16.04 13.55
N VAL A 58 16.09 16.22 14.77
CA VAL A 58 16.35 17.38 15.63
C VAL A 58 17.78 17.37 16.18
N CYS A 59 18.14 16.36 16.97
CA CYS A 59 19.48 16.21 17.55
C CYS A 59 19.88 14.73 17.70
N ALA A 60 21.11 14.46 18.14
CA ALA A 60 21.60 13.09 18.34
C ALA A 60 20.89 12.37 19.50
N GLU A 61 20.59 13.09 20.58
CA GLU A 61 19.90 12.55 21.75
C GLU A 61 18.47 12.10 21.42
N TRP A 62 17.69 12.95 20.72
CA TRP A 62 16.33 12.58 20.30
C TRP A 62 16.32 11.38 19.36
N ARG A 63 17.34 11.22 18.51
CA ARG A 63 17.48 10.04 17.66
C ARG A 63 17.63 8.73 18.44
N ILE A 64 18.23 8.80 19.63
CA ILE A 64 18.40 7.66 20.54
C ILE A 64 17.12 7.45 21.36
N LEU A 65 16.49 8.53 21.85
CA LEU A 65 15.30 8.45 22.70
C LEU A 65 14.03 8.04 21.94
N VAL A 66 13.81 8.53 20.72
CA VAL A 66 12.57 8.28 19.96
C VAL A 66 12.26 6.78 19.82
N PRO A 67 13.19 5.89 19.40
CA PRO A 67 12.91 4.45 19.35
C PRO A 67 12.55 3.81 20.71
N LEU A 68 13.00 4.40 21.81
CA LEU A 68 12.77 3.92 23.18
C LEU A 68 11.42 4.36 23.75
N THR A 69 10.73 5.30 23.11
CA THR A 69 9.44 5.78 23.60
C THR A 69 8.39 4.68 23.57
N ASP A 70 7.43 4.71 24.51
CA ASP A 70 6.32 3.76 24.55
C ASP A 70 5.26 4.10 23.48
N MET A 71 5.59 3.84 22.22
CA MET A 71 4.69 4.07 21.10
C MET A 71 3.54 3.07 21.10
N TYR A 72 2.36 3.58 20.77
CA TYR A 72 1.22 2.75 20.40
C TYR A 72 1.60 1.67 19.36
N PRO A 73 1.20 0.38 19.49
CA PRO A 73 1.83 -0.71 18.75
C PRO A 73 1.78 -0.61 17.22
N PRO A 74 0.63 -0.34 16.56
CA PRO A 74 0.58 -0.04 15.13
C PRO A 74 1.51 1.09 14.68
N ARG A 75 1.61 2.17 15.48
CA ARG A 75 2.49 3.31 15.17
C ARG A 75 3.96 2.91 15.30
N ARG A 76 4.31 2.09 16.30
CA ARG A 76 5.66 1.51 16.45
C ARG A 76 6.02 0.65 15.23
N HIS A 77 5.11 -0.23 14.82
CA HIS A 77 5.30 -1.10 13.66
C HIS A 77 5.52 -0.26 12.40
N LEU A 78 4.70 0.77 12.18
CA LEU A 78 4.83 1.67 11.04
C LEU A 78 6.11 2.53 11.09
N TYR A 79 6.55 2.94 12.28
CA TYR A 79 7.83 3.63 12.49
C TYR A 79 9.04 2.74 12.17
N ASN A 80 8.97 1.46 12.53
CA ASN A 80 9.99 0.47 12.18
C ASN A 80 10.05 0.26 10.67
N LEU A 81 8.89 0.10 10.01
CA LEU A 81 8.79 0.02 8.55
C LEU A 81 9.40 1.27 7.89
N TYR A 82 9.07 2.48 8.38
CA TYR A 82 9.67 3.71 7.89
C TYR A 82 11.21 3.71 8.01
N SER A 83 11.72 3.33 9.18
CA SER A 83 13.16 3.28 9.42
C SER A 83 13.85 2.30 8.47
N MET A 84 13.30 1.09 8.32
CA MET A 84 13.79 0.10 7.37
C MET A 84 13.85 0.63 5.94
N VAL A 85 12.78 1.28 5.47
CA VAL A 85 12.67 1.83 4.11
C VAL A 85 13.71 2.94 3.88
N ILE A 86 13.91 3.82 4.87
CA ILE A 86 14.85 4.94 4.77
C ILE A 86 16.31 4.52 4.89
N ASP A 87 16.59 3.48 5.67
CA ASP A 87 17.95 2.95 5.82
C ASP A 87 18.39 2.16 4.57
N ASN A 88 17.43 1.64 3.80
CA ASN A 88 17.67 0.91 2.56
C ASN A 88 16.97 1.55 1.35
N PRO A 89 17.14 2.86 1.09
CA PRO A 89 16.33 3.54 0.09
C PRO A 89 16.71 3.03 -1.29
N LYS A 90 15.75 2.45 -2.00
CA LYS A 90 15.92 2.04 -3.41
C LYS A 90 15.05 2.90 -4.32
N PRO A 91 15.40 4.19 -4.48
CA PRO A 91 14.63 5.09 -5.33
C PRO A 91 14.78 4.67 -6.78
N ASP A 92 13.75 3.99 -7.25
CA ASP A 92 13.64 3.62 -8.63
C ASP A 92 13.17 4.83 -9.46
N ARG A 93 13.94 5.17 -10.50
CA ARG A 93 13.67 6.35 -11.34
C ARG A 93 12.28 6.29 -11.94
N GLU A 94 11.81 5.13 -12.39
CA GLU A 94 10.51 5.07 -13.07
C GLU A 94 9.38 5.09 -12.05
N ALA A 95 9.58 4.55 -10.84
CA ALA A 95 8.64 4.75 -9.72
C ALA A 95 8.55 6.24 -9.32
N GLN A 96 9.67 6.97 -9.30
CA GLN A 96 9.67 8.41 -9.06
C GLN A 96 8.96 9.20 -10.17
N LEU A 97 9.11 8.79 -11.44
CA LEU A 97 8.40 9.40 -12.56
C LEU A 97 6.89 9.10 -12.50
N TYR A 98 6.53 7.87 -12.18
CA TYR A 98 5.14 7.46 -11.96
C TYR A 98 4.52 8.30 -10.84
N TYR A 99 5.19 8.37 -9.69
CA TYR A 99 4.81 9.22 -8.57
C TYR A 99 4.67 10.69 -8.98
N GLY A 100 5.69 11.26 -9.61
CA GLY A 100 5.66 12.67 -10.01
C GLY A 100 4.55 13.02 -11.00
N ARG A 101 4.04 12.02 -11.73
CA ARG A 101 2.96 12.19 -12.71
C ARG A 101 1.56 11.97 -12.11
N TRP A 102 1.42 11.03 -11.18
CA TRP A 102 0.11 10.53 -10.73
C TRP A 102 -0.18 10.78 -9.25
N PHE A 103 0.75 11.39 -8.51
CA PHE A 103 0.51 11.82 -7.14
C PHE A 103 -0.41 13.03 -7.09
N GLU A 104 -1.38 12.99 -6.18
CA GLU A 104 -2.33 14.07 -5.95
C GLU A 104 -2.01 14.81 -4.64
N PRO A 105 -1.45 16.03 -4.70
CA PRO A 105 -1.08 16.79 -3.50
C PRO A 105 -2.27 17.22 -2.64
N SER A 106 -3.47 17.30 -3.22
CA SER A 106 -4.72 17.69 -2.56
C SER A 106 -5.48 16.50 -1.96
N PHE A 107 -4.88 15.32 -1.90
CA PHE A 107 -5.53 14.14 -1.32
C PHE A 107 -5.88 14.36 0.16
N ASN A 108 -7.18 14.39 0.46
CA ASN A 108 -7.70 14.53 1.81
C ASN A 108 -7.78 13.16 2.50
N ARG A 109 -6.81 12.88 3.39
CA ARG A 109 -6.70 11.62 4.12
C ARG A 109 -7.89 11.36 5.06
N GLU A 110 -8.36 12.39 5.75
CA GLU A 110 -9.48 12.27 6.70
C GLU A 110 -10.79 11.99 5.98
N GLU A 111 -11.06 12.69 4.88
CA GLU A 111 -12.24 12.46 4.05
C GLU A 111 -12.26 11.05 3.44
N TYR A 112 -11.10 10.53 3.06
CA TYR A 112 -10.96 9.16 2.58
C TYR A 112 -11.39 8.13 3.64
N ILE A 113 -10.85 8.26 4.86
CA ILE A 113 -11.22 7.39 5.99
C ILE A 113 -12.70 7.55 6.37
N ASN A 114 -13.19 8.79 6.44
CA ASN A 114 -14.60 9.06 6.72
C ASN A 114 -15.54 8.49 5.66
N SER A 115 -15.11 8.44 4.38
CA SER A 115 -15.90 7.84 3.30
C SER A 115 -16.01 6.33 3.42
N LEU A 116 -14.96 5.66 3.93
CA LEU A 116 -14.99 4.24 4.27
C LEU A 116 -15.86 3.97 5.51
N LEU A 117 -15.74 4.80 6.55
CA LEU A 117 -16.55 4.69 7.77
C LEU A 117 -18.06 4.89 7.54
N LYS A 118 -18.43 5.65 6.50
CA LYS A 118 -19.83 5.76 6.07
C LYS A 118 -20.38 4.46 5.48
N GLN A 119 -19.51 3.60 4.93
CA GLN A 119 -19.87 2.32 4.30
C GLN A 119 -19.82 1.17 5.31
N HIS A 120 -18.90 1.21 6.28
CA HIS A 120 -18.73 0.17 7.30
C HIS A 120 -18.31 0.79 8.65
N CYS A 121 -18.81 0.27 9.77
CA CYS A 121 -18.64 0.91 11.09
C CYS A 121 -17.21 0.87 11.64
N ALA A 122 -16.42 -0.14 11.28
CA ALA A 122 -15.04 -0.24 11.70
C ALA A 122 -14.07 -0.39 10.54
N LEU A 123 -12.82 -0.01 10.80
CA LEU A 123 -11.71 -0.14 9.89
C LEU A 123 -10.51 -0.70 10.67
N PRO A 124 -9.65 -1.51 10.02
CA PRO A 124 -8.40 -1.94 10.64
C PRO A 124 -7.55 -0.73 11.03
N GLU A 125 -7.10 -0.70 12.27
CA GLU A 125 -6.43 0.47 12.83
C GLU A 125 -5.09 0.76 12.17
N GLU A 126 -4.33 -0.29 11.85
CA GLU A 126 -3.07 -0.22 11.10
C GLU A 126 -3.25 0.49 9.76
N PHE A 127 -4.36 0.19 9.07
CA PHE A 127 -4.71 0.82 7.80
C PHE A 127 -5.06 2.31 8.00
N CYS A 128 -5.87 2.64 9.00
CA CYS A 128 -6.22 4.02 9.34
C CYS A 128 -4.98 4.86 9.66
N ILE A 129 -4.12 4.39 10.58
CA ILE A 129 -2.89 5.08 10.96
C ILE A 129 -1.95 5.22 9.76
N TRP A 130 -1.87 4.21 8.90
CA TRP A 130 -1.10 4.32 7.66
C TRP A 130 -1.64 5.41 6.72
N VAL A 131 -2.94 5.45 6.43
CA VAL A 131 -3.50 6.50 5.56
C VAL A 131 -3.28 7.89 6.16
N LEU A 132 -3.49 8.05 7.47
CA LEU A 132 -3.45 9.35 8.14
C LEU A 132 -2.02 9.86 8.35
N GLU A 133 -1.09 9.01 8.77
CA GLU A 133 0.22 9.42 9.26
C GLU A 133 1.41 9.00 8.36
N TRP A 134 1.23 8.10 7.39
CA TRP A 134 2.34 7.65 6.54
C TRP A 134 2.83 8.77 5.61
N PRO A 135 4.15 8.99 5.47
CA PRO A 135 4.67 9.99 4.55
C PRO A 135 4.25 9.69 3.10
N ALA A 136 3.40 10.53 2.51
CA ALA A 136 2.79 10.29 1.18
C ALA A 136 3.79 10.15 0.02
N ARG A 137 5.05 10.55 0.24
CA ARG A 137 6.16 10.43 -0.71
C ARG A 137 6.90 9.09 -0.65
N LEU A 138 6.67 8.30 0.40
CA LEU A 138 7.35 7.05 0.65
C LEU A 138 6.46 5.87 0.24
N ILE A 139 6.04 5.86 -1.01
CA ILE A 139 5.07 4.87 -1.50
C ILE A 139 5.74 3.51 -1.67
N VAL A 140 5.14 2.47 -1.07
CA VAL A 140 5.56 1.08 -1.22
C VAL A 140 4.81 0.47 -2.39
N ASN A 141 5.52 -0.03 -3.41
CA ASN A 141 4.96 -0.70 -4.60
C ASN A 141 3.79 0.02 -5.29
N ASN A 142 3.81 1.36 -5.35
CA ASN A 142 2.72 2.19 -5.89
C ASN A 142 1.37 2.04 -5.16
N ILE A 143 1.38 1.56 -3.91
CA ILE A 143 0.20 1.41 -3.05
C ILE A 143 0.06 2.68 -2.21
N TRP A 144 -0.82 3.60 -2.63
CA TRP A 144 -1.17 4.80 -1.86
C TRP A 144 -2.50 5.38 -2.36
N PRO A 145 -3.48 5.68 -1.49
CA PRO A 145 -4.80 6.18 -1.92
C PRO A 145 -4.72 7.57 -2.57
N GLY A 146 -3.70 8.38 -2.26
CA GLY A 146 -3.48 9.68 -2.89
C GLY A 146 -2.81 9.63 -4.27
N LEU A 147 -2.76 8.47 -4.92
CA LEU A 147 -2.43 8.36 -6.34
C LEU A 147 -3.70 8.46 -7.19
N THR A 148 -3.58 8.78 -8.48
CA THR A 148 -4.68 8.66 -9.45
C THR A 148 -4.94 7.19 -9.80
N LEU A 149 -6.21 6.79 -9.95
CA LEU A 149 -6.58 5.46 -10.45
C LEU A 149 -6.11 5.29 -11.89
N LYS A 150 -4.95 4.65 -12.07
CA LYS A 150 -4.31 4.38 -13.35
C LYS A 150 -3.71 2.99 -13.36
N HIS A 151 -3.68 2.40 -14.55
CA HIS A 151 -2.94 1.17 -14.79
C HIS A 151 -1.43 1.48 -14.77
N CYS A 152 -0.74 0.94 -13.77
CA CYS A 152 0.70 0.91 -13.70
C CYS A 152 1.19 -0.20 -14.64
N LEU A 153 1.90 0.19 -15.71
CA LEU A 153 2.51 -0.75 -16.68
C LEU A 153 3.99 -1.01 -16.38
N LEU A 154 4.42 -0.72 -15.16
CA LEU A 154 5.80 -0.83 -14.79
C LEU A 154 6.05 -2.23 -14.22
N ASP A 155 6.61 -3.12 -15.04
CA ASP A 155 7.17 -4.40 -14.61
C ASP A 155 8.70 -4.25 -14.54
N GLY A 156 9.20 -3.99 -13.33
CA GLY A 156 10.63 -3.87 -13.09
C GLY A 156 11.14 -5.13 -12.38
N PRO A 157 12.34 -5.65 -12.70
CA PRO A 157 12.95 -6.71 -11.90
C PRO A 157 12.89 -6.35 -10.43
N SER A 158 12.48 -7.33 -9.62
CA SER A 158 12.41 -7.29 -8.17
C SER A 158 13.75 -6.89 -7.58
N THR A 159 14.04 -5.59 -7.51
CA THR A 159 15.33 -5.08 -7.02
C THR A 159 15.22 -4.83 -5.52
N GLY A 160 15.02 -5.92 -4.77
CA GLY A 160 15.01 -5.95 -3.31
C GLY A 160 14.19 -4.84 -2.66
N GLY A 161 12.95 -4.65 -3.12
CA GLY A 161 11.97 -3.94 -2.33
C GLY A 161 11.05 -2.94 -3.00
N SER A 162 11.25 -2.70 -4.28
CA SER A 162 10.28 -2.03 -5.12
C SER A 162 9.89 -2.95 -6.26
N SER A 163 9.33 -4.12 -5.94
CA SER A 163 8.69 -4.94 -6.97
C SER A 163 7.47 -4.18 -7.46
N ARG A 164 7.65 -3.46 -8.56
CA ARG A 164 6.56 -2.74 -9.20
C ARG A 164 5.56 -3.76 -9.68
N LYS A 165 4.31 -3.61 -9.27
CA LYS A 165 3.24 -4.42 -9.79
C LYS A 165 2.76 -3.78 -11.09
N CYS A 166 2.72 -4.56 -12.16
CA CYS A 166 1.80 -4.28 -13.24
C CYS A 166 0.37 -4.39 -12.67
N GLY A 167 -0.52 -3.45 -13.00
CA GLY A 167 -1.90 -3.48 -12.55
C GLY A 167 -2.43 -2.15 -12.05
N VAL A 168 -3.50 -2.18 -11.28
CA VAL A 168 -4.26 -1.00 -10.86
C VAL A 168 -4.29 -0.91 -9.34
N ASN A 169 -3.88 0.25 -8.81
CA ASN A 169 -4.05 0.60 -7.40
C ASN A 169 -5.49 1.01 -7.13
N TRP A 170 -6.31 0.10 -6.63
CA TRP A 170 -7.73 0.36 -6.37
C TRP A 170 -7.98 1.21 -5.12
N LEU A 171 -6.99 1.35 -4.23
CA LEU A 171 -7.05 2.33 -3.15
C LEU A 171 -7.22 3.77 -3.65
N SER A 172 -6.82 4.05 -4.90
CA SER A 172 -6.94 5.36 -5.55
C SER A 172 -8.35 5.69 -6.07
N LEU A 173 -9.31 4.79 -5.92
CA LEU A 173 -10.70 5.04 -6.30
C LEU A 173 -11.29 6.18 -5.45
N LYS A 174 -12.08 7.06 -6.07
CA LYS A 174 -12.66 8.25 -5.44
C LYS A 174 -14.15 8.36 -5.75
N PRO A 175 -15.05 8.31 -4.75
CA PRO A 175 -14.75 7.92 -3.35
C PRO A 175 -14.25 6.46 -3.27
N PRO A 176 -13.54 6.07 -2.20
CA PRO A 176 -13.19 4.66 -2.01
C PRO A 176 -14.46 3.82 -1.84
N GLN A 177 -14.40 2.56 -2.25
CA GLN A 177 -15.56 1.68 -2.27
C GLN A 177 -15.23 0.33 -1.63
N LEU A 178 -16.07 -0.10 -0.69
CA LEU A 178 -16.07 -1.46 -0.16
C LEU A 178 -16.85 -2.38 -1.09
N CYS A 179 -16.38 -3.62 -1.20
CA CYS A 179 -17.00 -4.68 -1.97
C CYS A 179 -17.38 -5.84 -1.06
N ALA A 180 -18.37 -6.63 -1.49
CA ALA A 180 -18.71 -7.89 -0.85
C ALA A 180 -17.75 -8.99 -1.30
N LEU A 181 -16.89 -9.48 -0.41
CA LEU A 181 -16.02 -10.63 -0.66
C LEU A 181 -16.70 -11.89 -0.15
N LEU A 182 -16.97 -12.87 -1.01
CA LEU A 182 -17.60 -14.12 -0.61
C LEU A 182 -16.68 -14.93 0.34
N ALA A 183 -17.07 -14.99 1.61
CA ALA A 183 -16.44 -15.77 2.66
C ALA A 183 -17.14 -17.14 2.74
N ASN A 184 -16.82 -18.07 1.83
CA ASN A 184 -17.41 -19.41 1.89
C ASN A 184 -16.84 -20.21 3.08
N ASP A 185 -17.66 -20.40 4.11
CA ASP A 185 -17.48 -21.50 5.06
C ASP A 185 -18.02 -22.78 4.42
N ARG A 186 -17.26 -23.88 4.46
CA ARG A 186 -17.59 -25.14 3.75
C ARG A 186 -18.87 -25.81 4.27
N VAL A 187 -19.39 -25.33 5.40
CA VAL A 187 -20.42 -26.00 6.18
C VAL A 187 -21.80 -25.35 6.01
N SER A 188 -21.88 -24.07 5.65
CA SER A 188 -23.17 -23.39 5.47
C SER A 188 -23.62 -23.43 4.01
N CYS A 189 -24.90 -23.75 3.80
CA CYS A 189 -25.56 -23.60 2.49
C CYS A 189 -25.76 -22.11 2.12
N ASP A 190 -25.64 -21.21 3.09
CA ASP A 190 -25.85 -19.78 2.92
C ASP A 190 -24.50 -19.08 2.66
N PRO A 191 -24.37 -18.33 1.55
CA PRO A 191 -23.16 -17.58 1.23
C PRO A 191 -22.99 -16.43 2.24
N LYS A 192 -21.86 -16.41 2.95
CA LYS A 192 -21.47 -15.27 3.79
C LYS A 192 -20.60 -14.31 3.00
N TYR A 193 -20.82 -13.02 3.17
CA TYR A 193 -20.02 -11.98 2.52
C TYR A 193 -19.31 -11.14 3.58
N ALA A 194 -18.02 -10.90 3.36
CA ALA A 194 -17.19 -10.04 4.19
C ALA A 194 -16.97 -8.68 3.49
N PRO A 195 -17.25 -7.54 4.14
CA PRO A 195 -16.88 -6.24 3.61
C PRO A 195 -15.36 -6.18 3.42
N SER A 196 -14.92 -5.85 2.21
CA SER A 196 -13.50 -5.83 1.85
C SER A 196 -13.16 -4.69 0.90
N LEU A 197 -11.95 -4.16 1.00
CA LEU A 197 -11.41 -3.13 0.12
C LEU A 197 -10.47 -3.76 -0.91
N LEU A 198 -10.73 -3.56 -2.21
CA LEU A 198 -9.79 -3.95 -3.26
C LEU A 198 -8.57 -3.01 -3.20
N VAL A 199 -7.41 -3.56 -2.88
CA VAL A 199 -6.15 -2.81 -2.76
C VAL A 199 -5.47 -2.70 -4.12
N TRP A 200 -5.27 -3.83 -4.77
CA TRP A 200 -4.54 -3.93 -6.02
C TRP A 200 -5.17 -4.99 -6.92
N ARG A 201 -5.25 -4.72 -8.22
CA ARG A 201 -5.63 -5.70 -9.23
C ARG A 201 -4.51 -5.85 -10.24
N MET A 202 -3.86 -6.99 -10.23
CA MET A 202 -2.81 -7.33 -11.17
C MET A 202 -3.44 -8.01 -12.39
N ARG A 203 -3.21 -7.45 -13.57
CA ARG A 203 -3.45 -8.12 -14.84
C ARG A 203 -2.14 -8.22 -15.60
N TRP A 204 -1.66 -9.44 -15.76
CA TRP A 204 -0.60 -9.73 -16.71
C TRP A 204 -1.24 -9.84 -18.08
N VAL A 205 -1.40 -8.70 -18.75
CA VAL A 205 -1.53 -8.72 -20.19
C VAL A 205 -0.17 -9.18 -20.71
N TRP A 206 0.02 -10.48 -20.84
CA TRP A 206 1.14 -11.01 -21.61
C TRP A 206 1.10 -10.28 -22.95
N LEU A 207 2.16 -9.56 -23.28
CA LEU A 207 2.45 -9.10 -24.63
C LEU A 207 2.75 -10.32 -25.53
N ASN A 208 1.94 -11.37 -25.46
CA ASN A 208 1.91 -12.52 -26.36
C ASN A 208 1.43 -12.12 -27.76
N SER A 209 1.17 -10.84 -28.02
CA SER A 209 1.01 -10.31 -29.37
C SER A 209 2.25 -10.49 -30.27
N PHE A 210 3.37 -11.03 -29.75
CA PHE A 210 4.59 -11.26 -30.54
C PHE A 210 4.93 -12.73 -30.79
N ARG A 211 4.16 -13.71 -30.28
CA ARG A 211 4.25 -15.09 -30.76
C ARG A 211 2.94 -15.47 -31.44
N PRO A 212 2.98 -16.02 -32.66
CA PRO A 212 1.77 -16.43 -33.34
C PRO A 212 1.02 -17.49 -32.49
N PRO A 213 -0.31 -17.43 -32.39
CA PRO A 213 -1.12 -18.35 -31.57
C PRO A 213 -0.88 -19.85 -31.82
N HIS A 214 -0.30 -20.21 -32.96
CA HIS A 214 -0.03 -21.58 -33.39
C HIS A 214 1.31 -22.15 -32.87
N GLU A 215 2.17 -21.35 -32.23
CA GLU A 215 3.45 -21.82 -31.68
C GLU A 215 3.44 -22.09 -30.17
N LEU A 216 2.36 -21.72 -29.49
CA LEU A 216 2.15 -22.04 -28.08
C LEU A 216 1.28 -23.30 -28.03
N GLY A 217 1.86 -24.41 -27.59
CA GLY A 217 1.07 -25.61 -27.27
C GLY A 217 -0.03 -25.26 -26.26
N GLU A 218 -1.12 -26.03 -26.24
CA GLU A 218 -2.27 -25.86 -25.33
C GLU A 218 -1.89 -25.88 -23.84
N GLU A 219 -0.65 -26.24 -23.52
CA GLU A 219 -0.14 -26.30 -22.16
C GLU A 219 0.44 -24.94 -21.73
N GLU A 220 -0.29 -24.31 -20.80
CA GLU A 220 0.21 -23.34 -19.82
C GLU A 220 0.17 -21.84 -20.19
N PHE A 221 -1.01 -21.36 -20.61
CA PHE A 221 -1.41 -19.99 -20.30
C PHE A 221 -1.69 -19.87 -18.80
N PHE A 222 -0.66 -19.60 -18.00
CA PHE A 222 -0.90 -19.13 -16.64
C PHE A 222 -1.23 -17.64 -16.69
N GLU A 223 -2.51 -17.30 -16.70
CA GLU A 223 -2.95 -15.95 -16.35
C GLU A 223 -2.53 -15.69 -14.90
N PHE A 224 -1.46 -14.92 -14.72
CA PHE A 224 -0.88 -14.57 -13.41
C PHE A 224 -1.62 -13.44 -12.71
N ASP A 225 -2.90 -13.30 -13.01
CA ASP A 225 -3.70 -12.21 -12.52
C ASP A 225 -4.04 -12.46 -11.04
N CYS A 226 -3.96 -11.40 -10.23
CA CYS A 226 -4.15 -11.49 -8.79
C CYS A 226 -4.81 -10.22 -8.26
N ASP A 227 -5.89 -10.38 -7.51
CA ASP A 227 -6.51 -9.33 -6.72
C ASP A 227 -5.98 -9.39 -5.28
N THR A 228 -5.64 -8.23 -4.74
CA THR A 228 -5.27 -8.06 -3.33
C THR A 228 -6.41 -7.36 -2.62
N TRP A 229 -6.93 -7.96 -1.55
CA TRP A 229 -8.06 -7.48 -0.76
C TRP A 229 -7.64 -7.20 0.68
N LEU A 230 -8.18 -6.16 1.31
CA LEU A 230 -8.07 -5.90 2.74
C LEU A 230 -9.45 -6.08 3.38
N VAL A 231 -9.56 -6.96 4.36
CA VAL A 231 -10.85 -7.39 4.93
C VAL A 231 -11.24 -6.53 6.14
N PHE A 232 -12.48 -6.03 6.16
CA PHE A 232 -13.03 -5.14 7.18
C PHE A 232 -14.11 -5.80 8.07
N ASP A 233 -14.39 -7.09 7.85
CA ASP A 233 -15.37 -7.86 8.62
C ASP A 233 -14.88 -8.15 10.05
N GLU A 234 -15.41 -7.45 11.05
CA GLU A 234 -15.02 -7.57 12.47
C GLU A 234 -15.35 -8.93 13.08
N GLU A 235 -16.38 -9.61 12.57
CA GLU A 235 -16.79 -10.93 13.04
C GLU A 235 -15.93 -12.04 12.45
N SER A 236 -15.21 -11.72 11.37
CA SER A 236 -14.34 -12.64 10.68
C SER A 236 -12.95 -12.69 11.31
N LYS A 237 -12.37 -13.90 11.38
CA LYS A 237 -10.95 -14.11 11.71
C LYS A 237 -9.97 -13.43 10.72
N TYR A 238 -10.50 -12.83 9.66
CA TYR A 238 -9.78 -12.12 8.62
C TYR A 238 -9.78 -10.59 8.81
N PHE A 239 -10.45 -10.04 9.84
CA PHE A 239 -10.42 -8.60 10.11
C PHE A 239 -8.99 -8.05 10.12
N GLY A 240 -8.73 -7.01 9.31
CA GLY A 240 -7.41 -6.37 9.21
C GLY A 240 -6.36 -7.13 8.42
N LYS A 241 -6.66 -8.34 7.94
CA LYS A 241 -5.75 -9.13 7.12
C LYS A 241 -5.84 -8.75 5.65
N VAL A 242 -4.71 -8.93 4.97
CA VAL A 242 -4.62 -8.80 3.51
C VAL A 242 -4.66 -10.18 2.86
N LEU A 243 -5.56 -10.35 1.90
CA LEU A 243 -5.73 -11.56 1.11
C LEU A 243 -5.25 -11.32 -0.31
N GLU A 244 -4.59 -12.31 -0.90
CA GLU A 244 -4.25 -12.32 -2.33
C GLU A 244 -4.94 -13.48 -3.02
N CYS A 245 -5.86 -13.14 -3.92
CA CYS A 245 -6.73 -14.05 -4.63
C CYS A 245 -6.34 -14.06 -6.12
N PRO A 246 -6.04 -15.21 -6.74
CA PRO A 246 -5.92 -15.32 -8.19
C PRO A 246 -7.19 -14.82 -8.90
N ASN A 247 -7.07 -14.13 -10.03
CA ASN A 247 -8.17 -13.43 -10.70
C ASN A 247 -9.26 -14.34 -11.29
N LEU A 248 -9.01 -15.64 -11.43
CA LEU A 248 -10.09 -16.62 -11.71
C LEU A 248 -11.21 -16.54 -10.65
N TYR A 249 -10.92 -16.00 -9.46
CA TYR A 249 -11.90 -15.66 -8.44
C TYR A 249 -13.00 -14.69 -8.95
N SER A 250 -12.64 -13.69 -9.75
CA SER A 250 -13.57 -12.69 -10.30
C SER A 250 -14.49 -13.29 -11.36
N ALA A 251 -13.95 -14.22 -12.18
CA ALA A 251 -14.66 -14.88 -13.27
C ALA A 251 -15.67 -15.92 -12.75
N ASP A 252 -15.37 -16.58 -11.63
CA ASP A 252 -16.23 -17.60 -11.01
C ASP A 252 -17.18 -17.06 -9.93
N VAL A 253 -17.61 -15.79 -10.04
CA VAL A 253 -18.58 -15.16 -9.12
C VAL A 253 -18.10 -15.16 -7.65
N GLY A 254 -16.80 -14.99 -7.43
CA GLY A 254 -16.23 -14.93 -6.09
C GLY A 254 -16.11 -16.27 -5.38
N LYS A 255 -16.12 -17.41 -6.08
CA LYS A 255 -15.81 -18.69 -5.45
C LYS A 255 -14.30 -18.85 -5.34
N ILE A 256 -13.74 -18.99 -4.13
CA ILE A 256 -12.34 -19.45 -3.95
C ILE A 256 -12.30 -20.92 -4.36
N PRO A 257 -11.62 -21.32 -5.46
CA PRO A 257 -11.55 -22.72 -5.85
C PRO A 257 -10.91 -23.55 -4.73
N ARG A 258 -11.34 -24.80 -4.57
CA ARG A 258 -10.94 -25.68 -3.45
C ARG A 258 -9.42 -25.77 -3.30
N GLU A 259 -8.66 -25.80 -4.41
CA GLU A 259 -7.19 -25.82 -4.39
C GLU A 259 -6.55 -24.55 -3.82
N PHE A 260 -7.20 -23.38 -3.93
CA PHE A 260 -6.67 -22.12 -3.43
C PHE A 260 -6.98 -21.89 -1.94
N GLN A 261 -8.04 -22.51 -1.41
CA GLN A 261 -8.30 -22.53 0.04
C GLN A 261 -7.16 -23.19 0.83
N TYR A 262 -6.42 -24.12 0.23
CA TYR A 262 -5.25 -24.76 0.85
C TYR A 262 -3.93 -23.99 0.62
N ARG A 263 -3.94 -22.98 -0.27
CA ARG A 263 -2.79 -22.11 -0.56
C ARG A 263 -2.90 -20.70 0.02
N ALA A 264 -4.00 -20.35 0.68
CA ALA A 264 -4.13 -19.19 1.56
C ALA A 264 -3.21 -19.28 2.82
N LYS A 265 -2.06 -19.94 2.71
CA LYS A 265 -1.04 -20.11 3.75
C LYS A 265 -0.31 -18.80 4.08
N GLU A 266 -0.47 -17.76 3.26
CA GLU A 266 0.15 -16.45 3.44
C GLU A 266 -0.92 -15.37 3.62
N GLU A 267 -1.85 -15.60 4.55
CA GLU A 267 -2.56 -14.46 5.14
C GLU A 267 -1.51 -13.54 5.77
N PHE A 268 -1.49 -12.27 5.36
CA PHE A 268 -0.70 -11.28 6.06
C PHE A 268 -1.46 -10.94 7.35
N PRO A 269 -0.84 -11.05 8.52
CA PRO A 269 -1.55 -10.91 9.78
C PRO A 269 -2.06 -9.48 9.99
N ASP A 270 -1.41 -8.48 9.38
CA ASP A 270 -1.87 -7.10 9.36
C ASP A 270 -1.41 -6.34 8.10
N TRP A 271 -1.96 -5.14 7.93
CA TRP A 271 -1.68 -4.23 6.83
C TRP A 271 -0.20 -3.79 6.74
N ILE A 272 0.46 -3.54 7.86
CA ILE A 272 1.84 -3.03 7.90
C ILE A 272 2.81 -4.14 7.52
N GLN A 273 2.61 -5.36 8.01
CA GLN A 273 3.40 -6.51 7.60
C GLN A 273 3.22 -6.83 6.12
N TYR A 274 2.02 -6.65 5.56
CA TYR A 274 1.82 -6.71 4.11
C TYR A 274 2.71 -5.69 3.39
N LEU A 275 2.70 -4.42 3.81
CA LEU A 275 3.57 -3.40 3.21
C LEU A 275 5.07 -3.72 3.36
N GLU A 276 5.51 -4.24 4.51
CA GLU A 276 6.89 -4.68 4.73
C GLU A 276 7.30 -5.78 3.75
N GLN A 277 6.49 -6.82 3.60
CA GLN A 277 6.78 -7.90 2.64
C GLN A 277 6.83 -7.39 1.19
N ARG A 278 5.93 -6.45 0.85
CA ARG A 278 5.98 -5.74 -0.44
C ARG A 278 7.26 -4.95 -0.61
N TRP A 279 7.73 -4.32 0.47
CA TRP A 279 9.04 -3.67 0.54
C TRP A 279 10.22 -4.65 0.53
N HIS A 280 10.03 -5.94 0.75
CA HIS A 280 11.08 -6.94 0.48
C HIS A 280 11.00 -7.53 -0.92
N GLY A 281 10.01 -7.11 -1.71
CA GLY A 281 9.79 -7.61 -3.07
C GLY A 281 9.23 -9.03 -3.10
N ILE A 282 8.69 -9.53 -1.98
CA ILE A 282 7.97 -10.80 -1.93
C ILE A 282 6.80 -10.68 -2.90
N ALA A 283 6.79 -11.57 -3.90
CA ALA A 283 5.79 -11.58 -4.95
C ALA A 283 4.41 -11.94 -4.37
N PRO A 284 3.32 -11.54 -5.03
CA PRO A 284 2.02 -12.04 -4.65
C PRO A 284 2.00 -13.56 -4.65
N CYS A 285 1.17 -14.19 -3.81
CA CYS A 285 0.92 -15.64 -3.75
C CYS A 285 2.10 -16.56 -3.35
N GLY A 286 3.10 -16.06 -2.62
CA GLY A 286 4.12 -16.91 -1.99
C GLY A 286 5.08 -17.61 -2.93
N ARG A 287 5.07 -17.24 -4.23
CA ARG A 287 6.07 -17.75 -5.16
C ARG A 287 7.43 -17.22 -4.75
N GLN A 288 8.30 -18.13 -4.29
CA GLN A 288 9.74 -17.88 -4.25
C GLN A 288 10.17 -17.53 -5.67
N THR A 289 10.43 -16.24 -5.92
CA THR A 289 11.18 -15.85 -7.10
C THR A 289 12.60 -16.37 -6.86
N SER A 290 12.97 -17.50 -7.48
CA SER A 290 14.28 -18.14 -7.33
C SER A 290 15.42 -17.32 -7.97
N GLY A 291 15.34 -15.99 -7.91
CA GLY A 291 15.98 -15.09 -8.86
C GLY A 291 15.39 -15.35 -10.25
N ASN A 292 14.34 -14.62 -10.62
CA ASN A 292 13.87 -14.66 -12.00
C ASN A 292 15.05 -14.26 -12.91
N ILE A 293 15.59 -15.24 -13.65
CA ILE A 293 16.36 -14.98 -14.86
C ILE A 293 15.37 -14.31 -15.80
N ILE A 294 15.45 -12.98 -15.87
CA ILE A 294 14.79 -12.23 -16.94
C ILE A 294 15.41 -12.74 -18.24
N PRO A 295 14.64 -13.24 -19.21
CA PRO A 295 15.18 -13.42 -20.56
C PRO A 295 15.77 -12.08 -21.00
N ARG A 296 17.08 -12.05 -21.30
CA ARG A 296 17.78 -10.86 -21.78
C ARG A 296 17.15 -10.42 -23.10
N PHE A 297 16.13 -9.58 -23.04
CA PHE A 297 15.64 -8.87 -24.20
C PHE A 297 16.34 -7.52 -24.24
N THR A 298 17.04 -7.31 -25.35
CA THR A 298 17.71 -6.07 -25.69
C THR A 298 16.70 -4.93 -25.73
N PHE A 299 17.03 -3.84 -25.04
CA PHE A 299 16.38 -2.55 -25.17
C PHE A 299 16.36 -2.15 -26.66
N ASN A 300 15.21 -2.24 -27.31
CA ASN A 300 15.00 -1.59 -28.59
C ASN A 300 14.49 -0.16 -28.33
N ARG A 301 15.23 0.83 -28.84
CA ARG A 301 15.07 2.26 -28.53
C ARG A 301 13.87 2.92 -29.22
N ASP A 302 13.10 2.17 -30.00
CA ASP A 302 12.08 2.74 -30.90
C ASP A 302 10.63 2.69 -30.38
N ILE A 303 10.38 2.30 -29.12
CA ILE A 303 9.03 2.43 -28.52
C ILE A 303 8.84 3.85 -27.96
N ARG A 304 8.86 4.82 -28.86
CA ARG A 304 8.22 6.14 -28.69
C ARG A 304 7.30 6.35 -29.89
N LYS A 305 6.09 5.77 -29.86
CA LYS A 305 4.92 6.26 -30.61
C LYS A 305 3.61 5.48 -30.43
N ILE A 306 3.46 4.65 -29.41
CA ILE A 306 2.12 4.14 -29.07
C ILE A 306 1.44 5.17 -28.16
N LYS A 307 0.61 6.03 -28.77
CA LYS A 307 -0.40 6.80 -28.03
C LYS A 307 -1.43 5.78 -27.53
N PHE A 308 -1.30 5.37 -26.28
CA PHE A 308 -2.44 4.83 -25.56
C PHE A 308 -3.43 6.00 -25.37
N GLU A 309 -4.59 5.90 -25.99
CA GLU A 309 -5.72 6.75 -25.63
C GLU A 309 -6.11 6.44 -24.19
N VAL A 310 -5.63 7.31 -23.29
CA VAL A 310 -6.04 7.34 -21.90
C VAL A 310 -7.49 7.84 -21.88
N GLY A 311 -8.45 6.93 -21.95
CA GLY A 311 -9.86 7.30 -22.03
C GLY A 311 -10.84 6.32 -21.38
N SER A 312 -10.65 5.01 -21.53
CA SER A 312 -11.56 4.01 -20.97
C SER A 312 -10.80 3.04 -20.07
N ILE A 313 -11.10 3.08 -18.77
CA ILE A 313 -10.93 1.89 -17.95
C ILE A 313 -11.90 0.87 -18.57
N HIS A 314 -11.39 -0.25 -19.10
CA HIS A 314 -12.22 -1.31 -19.68
C HIS A 314 -13.36 -1.66 -18.70
N GLN A 315 -14.60 -1.78 -19.21
CA GLN A 315 -15.77 -2.20 -18.40
C GLN A 315 -15.55 -3.54 -17.70
N ASP A 316 -14.66 -4.39 -18.22
CA ASP A 316 -14.25 -5.65 -17.59
C ASP A 316 -13.44 -5.46 -16.30
N CYS A 317 -13.16 -4.23 -15.89
CA CYS A 317 -12.50 -3.89 -14.64
C CYS A 317 -13.47 -3.51 -13.51
N ILE A 318 -14.80 -3.51 -13.75
CA ILE A 318 -15.78 -3.19 -12.70
C ILE A 318 -15.57 -4.18 -11.53
N PRO A 319 -15.43 -3.70 -10.28
CA PRO A 319 -15.17 -4.55 -9.13
C PRO A 319 -16.37 -5.47 -8.84
N ALA A 320 -16.16 -6.39 -7.89
CA ALA A 320 -17.26 -7.13 -7.26
C ALA A 320 -18.34 -6.16 -6.74
N GLU A 321 -19.56 -6.66 -6.55
CA GLU A 321 -20.70 -5.82 -6.19
C GLU A 321 -20.38 -4.88 -5.00
N PRO A 322 -20.81 -3.60 -5.08
CA PRO A 322 -20.69 -2.67 -3.96
C PRO A 322 -21.21 -3.29 -2.66
N TRP A 323 -20.50 -3.09 -1.56
CA TRP A 323 -21.05 -3.42 -0.25
C TRP A 323 -22.29 -2.56 0.01
N THR A 324 -23.45 -3.19 0.17
CA THR A 324 -24.69 -2.50 0.51
C THR A 324 -25.19 -2.97 1.86
N LYS A 325 -25.69 -2.04 2.69
CA LYS A 325 -26.20 -2.38 4.04
C LYS A 325 -27.29 -3.46 4.02
N ASN A 326 -28.04 -3.58 2.93
CA ASN A 326 -29.09 -4.58 2.76
C ASN A 326 -28.56 -6.02 2.72
N GLN A 327 -27.25 -6.22 2.46
CA GLN A 327 -26.62 -7.54 2.52
C GLN A 327 -26.46 -8.06 3.95
N LEU A 328 -26.55 -7.19 4.97
CA LEU A 328 -26.55 -7.58 6.39
C LEU A 328 -27.90 -8.15 6.87
N GLU A 329 -29.00 -7.89 6.16
CA GLU A 329 -30.35 -8.33 6.59
C GLU A 329 -30.70 -9.76 6.13
N ILE A 330 -29.83 -10.40 5.33
CA ILE A 330 -30.03 -11.75 4.77
C ILE A 330 -29.21 -12.81 5.52
N THR A 331 -28.28 -12.38 6.39
CA THR A 331 -27.48 -13.24 7.30
C THR A 331 -27.99 -13.13 8.71
#